data_AF-A0A8H5ZQS2-F1
#
_entry.id   AF-A0A8H5ZQS2-F1
#
_cell.length_a   1.000
_cell.length_b   1.000
_cell.length_c   1.000
_cell.angle_alpha   90.00
_cell.angle_beta   90.00
_cell.angle_gamma   90.00
#
_symmetry.space_group_name_H-M   'P 1'
#
loop_
_entity.id
_entity.type
_entity.pdbx_description
1 polymer ?
#
loop_
_entity_poly.entity_id
_entity_poly.type
_entity_poly.pdbx_seq_one_letter_code
_entity_poly.pdbx_strand_id
1 'polypeptide(L)'
;MLTLVLSGLVALIQAAPGKNVAPPDEAADIPANLLRDLHTAKAFAKRVSGPQQILSNWTAAGSDLCSWSGFYCDIVPNTNALGLASIDFNEFGLAGNLKLTGFIDKLTDLALFHANGNGFSGEVPDLSRLQYLYEIDLSNNEFSGPFPQSVLRANLLGFLDLRFNQFSGAIPDNVFTAYPSLDALFLNDNKFSGQIPNTIGSFPGEYLVLANNHLSGSIPDSLASAIQLKEFLASGNRLSGSIPDAIGYLPNLELFDVSNNKLTGTVPEMLCASKSLQSIVLTGNKLSKNLGPICQASKANGILQI
;
A
#
# COMPACT_ATOMS: atom_id res chain seq x y z
N MET A 1 19.07 -7.18 -5.17
CA MET A 1 19.09 -5.87 -4.47
C MET A 1 17.65 -5.49 -4.12
N LEU A 2 17.04 -6.21 -3.18
CA LEU A 2 15.69 -5.90 -2.66
C LEU A 2 15.81 -5.38 -1.22
N THR A 3 16.91 -4.69 -0.92
CA THR A 3 17.35 -4.30 0.43
C THR A 3 17.37 -2.79 0.66
N LEU A 4 16.81 -1.99 -0.26
CA LEU A 4 16.72 -0.53 -0.12
C LEU A 4 15.30 0.00 0.10
N VAL A 5 14.27 -0.83 -0.06
CA VAL A 5 12.85 -0.40 0.05
C VAL A 5 12.38 -0.23 1.51
N LEU A 6 13.07 -0.80 2.50
CA LEU A 6 12.66 -0.69 3.90
C LEU A 6 13.17 0.57 4.63
N SER A 7 14.20 1.28 4.14
CA SER A 7 14.81 2.35 4.96
C SER A 7 14.15 3.72 4.82
N GLY A 8 13.42 4.00 3.73
CA GLY A 8 12.81 5.32 3.50
C GLY A 8 11.42 5.48 4.14
N LEU A 9 10.59 4.44 4.10
CA LEU A 9 9.21 4.50 4.59
C LEU A 9 9.04 4.16 6.08
N VAL A 10 10.05 3.56 6.72
CA VAL A 10 10.04 3.32 8.18
C VAL A 10 10.01 4.63 8.98
N ALA A 11 10.30 5.78 8.36
CA ALA A 11 10.27 7.07 9.03
C ALA A 11 8.86 7.63 9.30
N LEU A 12 7.82 7.20 8.58
CA LEU A 12 6.42 7.55 8.89
C LEU A 12 5.74 6.50 9.80
N ILE A 13 6.28 5.27 9.83
CA ILE A 13 5.81 4.14 10.65
C ILE A 13 6.06 4.36 12.17
N GLN A 14 6.82 5.38 12.57
CA GLN A 14 7.12 5.64 13.99
C GLN A 14 6.28 6.72 14.66
N ALA A 15 5.38 7.40 13.94
CA ALA A 15 4.44 8.31 14.58
C ALA A 15 3.20 7.54 15.06
N ALA A 16 3.37 6.63 16.02
CA ALA A 16 2.25 6.26 16.87
C ALA A 16 1.70 7.55 17.49
N PRO A 17 0.43 7.93 17.27
CA PRO A 17 -0.17 9.03 18.02
C PRO A 17 -0.02 8.70 19.51
N GLY A 18 0.39 9.73 20.27
CA GLY A 18 1.02 9.58 21.57
C GLY A 18 0.31 8.58 22.49
N LYS A 19 1.06 7.59 22.97
CA LYS A 19 0.67 6.91 24.21
C LYS A 19 0.55 7.99 25.29
N ASN A 20 -0.60 8.03 25.95
CA ASN A 20 -0.94 8.82 27.14
C ASN A 20 -1.77 10.09 26.89
N VAL A 21 -3.01 9.93 26.43
CA VAL A 21 -4.08 10.72 27.04
C VAL A 21 -4.56 9.90 28.24
N ALA A 22 -4.33 10.38 29.47
CA ALA A 22 -4.86 9.73 30.67
C ALA A 22 -6.39 9.61 30.53
N PRO A 23 -7.00 8.49 30.95
CA PRO A 23 -8.45 8.43 31.02
C PRO A 23 -8.92 9.62 31.86
N PRO A 24 -10.02 10.29 31.47
CA PRO A 24 -10.64 11.28 32.34
C PRO A 24 -10.83 10.65 33.72
N ASP A 25 -10.58 11.42 34.80
CA ASP A 25 -10.90 11.03 36.17
C ASP A 25 -12.24 10.28 36.25
N GLU A 26 -12.36 9.31 37.17
CA GLU A 26 -13.42 8.29 37.37
C GLU A 26 -14.90 8.78 37.44
N ALA A 27 -15.23 9.92 36.87
CA ALA A 27 -16.58 10.45 36.69
C ALA A 27 -16.86 11.08 35.32
N ALA A 28 -15.97 11.03 34.31
CA ALA A 28 -16.31 11.51 32.97
C ALA A 28 -16.86 10.38 32.08
N ASP A 29 -18.02 10.60 31.49
CA ASP A 29 -18.64 9.67 30.54
C ASP A 29 -17.69 9.38 29.36
N ILE A 30 -17.51 8.09 29.05
CA ILE A 30 -16.79 7.65 27.86
C ILE A 30 -17.47 8.30 26.63
N PRO A 31 -16.73 8.99 25.75
CA PRO A 31 -17.30 9.59 24.55
C PRO A 31 -18.14 8.58 23.76
N ALA A 32 -19.31 9.00 23.27
CA ALA A 32 -20.26 8.10 22.63
C ALA A 32 -19.69 7.37 21.40
N ASN A 33 -18.78 8.01 20.67
CA ASN A 33 -18.04 7.40 19.57
C ASN A 33 -17.10 6.29 20.07
N LEU A 34 -16.33 6.55 21.13
CA LEU A 34 -15.43 5.56 21.72
C LEU A 34 -16.21 4.37 22.34
N LEU A 35 -17.39 4.61 22.92
CA LEU A 35 -18.27 3.55 23.42
C LEU A 35 -18.80 2.65 22.29
N ARG A 36 -19.17 3.24 21.15
CA ARG A 36 -19.55 2.49 19.93
C ARG A 36 -18.37 1.65 19.42
N ASP A 37 -17.17 2.22 19.42
CA ASP A 37 -15.97 1.55 18.93
C ASP A 37 -15.56 0.41 19.86
N LEU A 38 -15.73 0.57 21.18
CA LEU A 38 -15.55 -0.50 22.18
C LEU A 38 -16.49 -1.68 21.93
N HIS A 39 -17.76 -1.43 21.60
CA HIS A 39 -18.70 -2.50 21.24
C HIS A 39 -18.24 -3.27 20.00
N THR A 40 -17.74 -2.54 19.00
CA THR A 40 -17.18 -3.12 17.76
C THR A 40 -15.93 -3.95 18.06
N ALA A 41 -14.98 -3.41 18.84
CA ALA A 41 -13.76 -4.10 19.24
C ALA A 41 -14.06 -5.35 20.08
N LYS A 42 -15.01 -5.29 21.03
CA LYS A 42 -15.47 -6.46 21.79
C LYS A 42 -16.10 -7.53 20.92
N ALA A 43 -16.87 -7.15 19.90
CA ALA A 43 -17.44 -8.11 18.95
C ALA A 43 -16.34 -8.79 18.11
N PHE A 44 -15.32 -8.05 17.69
CA PHE A 44 -14.14 -8.60 17.01
C PHE A 44 -13.34 -9.53 17.92
N ALA A 45 -13.03 -9.11 19.16
CA ALA A 45 -12.28 -9.90 20.14
C ALA A 45 -12.93 -11.27 20.42
N LYS A 46 -14.27 -11.35 20.42
CA LYS A 46 -15.01 -12.61 20.64
C LYS A 46 -14.82 -13.67 19.55
N ARG A 47 -14.41 -13.27 18.34
CA ARG A 47 -14.29 -14.17 17.18
C ARG A 47 -12.85 -14.44 16.75
N VAL A 48 -11.87 -13.89 17.47
CA VAL A 48 -10.46 -14.11 17.21
C VAL A 48 -9.80 -14.84 18.37
N SER A 49 -8.70 -15.50 18.07
CA SER A 49 -7.75 -16.08 19.02
C SER A 49 -6.37 -15.50 18.74
N GLY A 50 -5.39 -15.76 19.59
CA GLY A 50 -4.05 -15.20 19.42
C GLY A 50 -3.20 -15.37 20.67
N PRO A 51 -2.04 -14.69 20.75
CA PRO A 51 -1.15 -14.77 21.88
C PRO A 51 -1.86 -14.41 23.19
N GLN A 52 -1.65 -15.22 24.23
CA GLN A 52 -2.33 -15.06 25.52
C GLN A 52 -2.08 -13.67 26.13
N GLN A 53 -0.91 -13.08 25.91
CA GLN A 53 -0.57 -11.74 26.40
C GLN A 53 -1.50 -10.65 25.83
N ILE A 54 -1.81 -10.72 24.53
CA ILE A 54 -2.71 -9.78 23.86
C ILE A 54 -4.15 -9.98 24.36
N LEU A 55 -4.64 -11.22 24.33
CA LEU A 55 -6.02 -11.52 24.74
C LEU A 55 -6.25 -11.20 26.22
N SER A 56 -5.27 -11.46 27.09
CA SER A 56 -5.36 -11.13 28.51
C SER A 56 -5.44 -9.61 28.71
N ASN A 57 -4.67 -8.82 27.96
CA ASN A 57 -4.78 -7.36 28.02
C ASN A 57 -6.17 -6.87 27.60
N TRP A 58 -6.73 -7.36 26.48
CA TRP A 58 -8.08 -6.95 26.04
C TRP A 58 -9.15 -7.26 27.09
N THR A 59 -9.01 -8.38 27.82
CA THR A 59 -9.92 -8.70 28.93
C THR A 59 -9.69 -7.83 30.17
N ALA A 60 -8.42 -7.60 30.54
CA ALA A 60 -8.06 -6.85 31.74
C ALA A 60 -8.36 -5.35 31.63
N ALA A 61 -8.18 -4.77 30.44
CA ALA A 61 -8.49 -3.37 30.17
C ALA A 61 -10.00 -3.06 30.18
N GLY A 62 -10.87 -4.09 30.11
CA GLY A 62 -12.30 -3.96 30.36
C GLY A 62 -13.03 -3.03 29.38
N SER A 63 -13.36 -1.81 29.81
CA SER A 63 -14.01 -0.78 28.98
C SER A 63 -13.07 0.32 28.49
N ASP A 64 -11.82 0.35 28.95
CA ASP A 64 -10.84 1.31 28.49
C ASP A 64 -10.21 0.82 27.18
N LEU A 65 -10.85 1.14 26.05
CA LEU A 65 -10.38 0.74 24.72
C LEU A 65 -8.99 1.29 24.40
N CYS A 66 -8.63 2.44 24.95
CA CYS A 66 -7.34 3.09 24.70
C CYS A 66 -6.17 2.36 25.38
N SER A 67 -6.47 1.50 26.34
CA SER A 67 -5.51 0.59 27.00
C SER A 67 -5.43 -0.80 26.35
N TRP A 68 -6.21 -1.06 25.28
CA TRP A 68 -6.15 -2.33 24.55
C TRP A 68 -4.90 -2.37 23.67
N SER A 69 -4.16 -3.48 23.73
CA SER A 69 -2.97 -3.71 22.92
C SER A 69 -3.34 -3.63 21.44
N GLY A 70 -2.66 -2.75 20.72
CA GLY A 70 -2.90 -2.50 19.30
C GLY A 70 -4.01 -1.47 19.02
N PHE A 71 -4.64 -0.87 20.02
CA PHE A 71 -5.62 0.20 19.86
C PHE A 71 -5.05 1.49 20.43
N TYR A 72 -5.14 2.59 19.66
CA TYR A 72 -4.57 3.88 20.03
C TYR A 72 -5.62 4.97 19.84
N CYS A 73 -5.87 5.71 20.90
CA CYS A 73 -6.81 6.82 20.89
C CYS A 73 -6.10 8.16 20.73
N ASP A 74 -6.76 9.10 20.07
CA ASP A 74 -6.33 10.49 19.96
C ASP A 74 -7.56 11.41 19.85
N ILE A 75 -7.34 12.72 19.84
CA ILE A 75 -8.38 13.73 19.67
C ILE A 75 -8.82 13.79 18.21
N VAL A 76 -10.12 13.54 17.98
CA VAL A 76 -10.71 13.59 16.64
C VAL A 76 -10.83 15.05 16.18
N PRO A 77 -10.25 15.45 15.02
CA PRO A 77 -10.08 16.86 14.65
C PRO A 77 -11.36 17.70 14.62
N ASN A 78 -12.49 17.13 14.21
CA ASN A 78 -13.75 17.87 14.03
C ASN A 78 -14.65 17.91 15.27
N THR A 79 -14.47 17.00 16.21
CA THR A 79 -15.31 16.89 17.42
C THR A 79 -14.56 17.33 18.68
N ASN A 80 -13.22 17.38 18.61
CA ASN A 80 -12.34 17.59 19.75
C ASN A 80 -12.58 16.57 20.90
N ALA A 81 -13.18 15.43 20.57
CA ALA A 81 -13.45 14.33 21.49
C ALA A 81 -12.38 13.26 21.33
N LEU A 82 -12.05 12.56 22.42
CA LEU A 82 -11.23 11.37 22.35
C LEU A 82 -11.94 10.28 21.52
N GLY A 83 -11.25 9.70 20.57
CA GLY A 83 -11.75 8.61 19.73
C GLY A 83 -10.66 7.60 19.40
N LEU A 84 -11.05 6.44 18.88
CA LEU A 84 -10.09 5.45 18.41
C LEU A 84 -9.50 5.92 17.07
N ALA A 85 -8.26 6.39 17.11
CA ALA A 85 -7.59 7.02 15.96
C ALA A 85 -6.76 6.01 15.14
N SER A 86 -6.20 4.99 15.79
CA SER A 86 -5.33 4.02 15.12
C SER A 86 -5.51 2.61 15.68
N ILE A 87 -5.36 1.62 14.78
CA ILE A 87 -5.15 0.23 15.14
C ILE A 87 -3.85 -0.25 14.50
N ASP A 88 -2.99 -0.89 15.29
CA ASP A 88 -1.80 -1.59 14.82
C ASP A 88 -1.82 -3.02 15.33
N PHE A 89 -2.03 -3.95 14.41
CA PHE A 89 -2.00 -5.40 14.59
C PHE A 89 -0.84 -6.06 13.85
N ASN A 90 0.20 -5.32 13.47
CA ASN A 90 1.34 -5.87 12.73
C ASN A 90 1.98 -7.05 13.47
N GLU A 91 2.01 -8.21 12.82
CA GLU A 91 2.53 -9.47 13.35
C GLU A 91 1.94 -9.87 14.72
N PHE A 92 0.69 -9.47 15.01
CA PHE A 92 0.03 -9.78 16.28
C PHE A 92 -0.23 -11.28 16.51
N GLY A 93 -0.04 -12.11 15.49
CA GLY A 93 -0.26 -13.57 15.57
C GLY A 93 -1.73 -13.91 15.82
N LEU A 94 -2.64 -13.05 15.38
CA LEU A 94 -4.07 -13.31 15.51
C LEU A 94 -4.47 -14.51 14.63
N ALA A 95 -5.51 -15.22 15.05
CA ALA A 95 -6.11 -16.34 14.33
C ALA A 95 -7.63 -16.36 14.54
N GLY A 96 -8.32 -17.32 13.93
CA GLY A 96 -9.78 -17.44 13.99
C GLY A 96 -10.46 -16.68 12.86
N ASN A 97 -11.58 -16.00 13.14
CA ASN A 97 -12.34 -15.29 12.12
C ASN A 97 -11.82 -13.85 11.93
N LEU A 98 -10.73 -13.74 11.18
CA LEU A 98 -10.07 -12.48 10.83
C LEU A 98 -10.67 -11.83 9.58
N LYS A 99 -11.99 -11.63 9.56
CA LYS A 99 -12.66 -10.83 8.51
C LYS A 99 -12.80 -9.38 8.94
N LEU A 100 -12.49 -8.44 8.05
CA LEU A 100 -12.63 -7.01 8.32
C LEU A 100 -14.10 -6.53 8.36
N THR A 101 -15.01 -7.24 7.69
CA THR A 101 -16.44 -6.92 7.71
C THR A 101 -17.03 -6.98 9.12
N GLY A 102 -17.80 -5.96 9.50
CA GLY A 102 -18.36 -5.79 10.83
C GLY A 102 -17.35 -5.31 11.88
N PHE A 103 -16.13 -4.97 11.45
CA PHE A 103 -15.08 -4.45 12.31
C PHE A 103 -14.66 -3.07 11.83
N ILE A 104 -13.71 -2.96 10.90
CA ILE A 104 -13.14 -1.66 10.52
C ILE A 104 -14.16 -0.74 9.83
N ASP A 105 -15.15 -1.29 9.13
CA ASP A 105 -16.22 -0.50 8.47
C ASP A 105 -17.16 0.21 9.46
N LYS A 106 -17.02 -0.08 10.76
CA LYS A 106 -17.76 0.58 11.85
C LYS A 106 -16.94 1.61 12.62
N LEU A 107 -15.61 1.63 12.43
CA LEU A 107 -14.69 2.47 13.18
C LEU A 107 -14.38 3.76 12.39
N THR A 108 -15.34 4.69 12.39
CA THR A 108 -15.36 5.84 11.47
C THR A 108 -14.26 6.87 11.72
N ASP A 109 -13.66 6.84 12.91
CA ASP A 109 -12.71 7.84 13.38
C ASP A 109 -11.24 7.41 13.12
N LEU A 110 -11.04 6.21 12.53
CA LEU A 110 -9.70 5.70 12.22
C LEU A 110 -9.00 6.55 11.16
N ALA A 111 -7.76 6.91 11.48
CA ALA A 111 -6.78 7.48 10.57
C ALA A 111 -5.77 6.43 10.08
N LEU A 112 -5.37 5.48 10.94
CA LEU A 112 -4.37 4.47 10.62
C LEU A 112 -4.92 3.07 10.90
N PHE A 113 -4.71 2.15 9.97
CA PHE A 113 -5.01 0.72 10.19
C PHE A 113 -3.88 -0.14 9.63
N HIS A 114 -3.11 -0.76 10.52
CA HIS A 114 -2.04 -1.67 10.17
C HIS A 114 -2.36 -3.08 10.65
N ALA A 115 -2.29 -4.05 9.74
CA ALA A 115 -2.60 -5.45 10.02
C ALA A 115 -1.61 -6.40 9.32
N ASN A 116 -0.40 -5.92 9.01
CA ASN A 116 0.64 -6.68 8.33
C ASN A 116 0.89 -8.03 9.02
N GLY A 117 1.12 -9.09 8.23
CA GLY A 117 1.66 -10.34 8.77
C GLY A 117 0.70 -11.09 9.70
N ASN A 118 -0.56 -11.22 9.26
CA ASN A 118 -1.59 -11.99 9.97
C ASN A 118 -2.30 -12.95 8.98
N GLY A 119 -3.38 -13.59 9.43
CA GLY A 119 -4.27 -14.41 8.60
C GLY A 119 -5.59 -13.73 8.23
N PHE A 120 -5.63 -12.40 8.09
CA PHE A 120 -6.87 -11.72 7.69
C PHE A 120 -7.30 -12.17 6.29
N SER A 121 -8.60 -12.42 6.12
CA SER A 121 -9.12 -13.04 4.90
C SER A 121 -10.48 -12.49 4.47
N GLY A 122 -10.92 -12.89 3.27
CA GLY A 122 -12.13 -12.38 2.64
C GLY A 122 -11.89 -11.07 1.89
N GLU A 123 -12.97 -10.37 1.57
CA GLU A 123 -12.90 -9.06 0.90
C GLU A 123 -12.76 -7.92 1.92
N VAL A 124 -12.12 -6.84 1.51
CA VAL A 124 -12.10 -5.59 2.27
C VAL A 124 -13.49 -4.96 2.20
N PRO A 125 -14.12 -4.60 3.34
CA PRO A 125 -15.47 -4.05 3.35
C PRO A 125 -15.52 -2.63 2.78
N ASP A 126 -16.72 -2.05 2.71
CA ASP A 126 -16.87 -0.66 2.31
C ASP A 126 -16.28 0.30 3.36
N LEU A 127 -15.18 0.96 3.00
CA LEU A 127 -14.47 1.92 3.85
C LEU A 127 -14.84 3.38 3.56
N SER A 128 -15.86 3.64 2.75
CA SER A 128 -16.27 5.00 2.36
C SER A 128 -16.70 5.90 3.52
N ARG A 129 -16.91 5.33 4.72
CA ARG A 129 -17.26 6.06 5.94
C ARG A 129 -16.04 6.51 6.77
N LEU A 130 -14.84 6.03 6.46
CA LEU A 130 -13.62 6.34 7.20
C LEU A 130 -12.99 7.61 6.62
N GLN A 131 -13.54 8.77 6.99
CA GLN A 131 -13.17 10.06 6.37
C GLN A 131 -11.78 10.55 6.77
N TYR A 132 -11.22 10.03 7.86
CA TYR A 132 -9.89 10.38 8.35
C TYR A 132 -8.80 9.41 7.88
N LEU A 133 -9.16 8.33 7.16
CA LEU A 133 -8.21 7.29 6.79
C LEU A 133 -7.08 7.87 5.95
N TYR A 134 -5.88 7.79 6.52
CA TYR A 134 -4.64 8.32 6.01
C TYR A 134 -3.70 7.19 5.58
N GLU A 135 -3.63 6.12 6.38
CA GLU A 135 -2.76 4.98 6.13
C GLU A 135 -3.53 3.67 6.29
N ILE A 136 -3.36 2.77 5.33
CA ILE A 136 -3.83 1.40 5.44
C ILE A 136 -2.77 0.42 4.96
N ASP A 137 -2.36 -0.45 5.87
CA ASP A 137 -1.44 -1.56 5.61
C ASP A 137 -2.16 -2.89 5.86
N LEU A 138 -2.50 -3.57 4.77
CA LEU A 138 -3.14 -4.89 4.76
C LEU A 138 -2.17 -5.97 4.28
N SER A 139 -0.88 -5.67 4.18
CA SER A 139 0.08 -6.53 3.50
C SER A 139 0.29 -7.86 4.22
N ASN A 140 0.75 -8.88 3.48
CA ASN A 140 1.09 -10.20 4.04
C ASN A 140 -0.09 -10.82 4.82
N ASN A 141 -1.21 -11.03 4.12
CA ASN A 141 -2.45 -11.60 4.63
C ASN A 141 -3.09 -12.53 3.56
N GLU A 142 -4.32 -12.97 3.79
CA GLU A 142 -5.11 -13.83 2.90
C GLU A 142 -6.31 -13.09 2.28
N PHE A 143 -6.25 -11.75 2.15
CA PHE A 143 -7.33 -10.98 1.53
C PHE A 143 -7.53 -11.38 0.06
N SER A 144 -8.77 -11.35 -0.40
CA SER A 144 -9.16 -11.76 -1.75
C SER A 144 -10.25 -10.84 -2.31
N GLY A 145 -10.69 -11.10 -3.54
CA GLY A 145 -11.65 -10.26 -4.25
C GLY A 145 -10.97 -9.19 -5.12
N PRO A 146 -11.73 -8.21 -5.63
CA PRO A 146 -11.18 -7.12 -6.44
C PRO A 146 -10.41 -6.10 -5.60
N PHE A 147 -9.76 -5.13 -6.26
CA PHE A 147 -9.24 -3.94 -5.59
C PHE A 147 -10.36 -3.27 -4.73
N PRO A 148 -10.07 -2.85 -3.49
CA PRO A 148 -11.08 -2.25 -2.61
C PRO A 148 -11.44 -0.83 -3.05
N GLN A 149 -12.37 -0.71 -4.01
CA GLN A 149 -12.78 0.56 -4.62
C GLN A 149 -13.25 1.62 -3.60
N SER A 150 -13.79 1.18 -2.46
CA SER A 150 -14.23 2.05 -1.38
C SER A 150 -13.10 2.87 -0.76
N VAL A 151 -11.87 2.35 -0.76
CA VAL A 151 -10.66 3.04 -0.27
C VAL A 151 -10.40 4.29 -1.12
N LEU A 152 -10.83 4.32 -2.39
CA LEU A 152 -10.69 5.48 -3.29
C LEU A 152 -11.59 6.67 -2.92
N ARG A 153 -12.45 6.52 -1.91
CA ARG A 153 -13.25 7.62 -1.34
C ARG A 153 -12.62 8.24 -0.09
N ALA A 154 -11.54 7.65 0.43
CA ALA A 154 -10.76 8.24 1.52
C ALA A 154 -9.87 9.35 0.94
N ASN A 155 -10.34 10.59 1.00
CA ASN A 155 -9.69 11.74 0.35
C ASN A 155 -8.32 12.12 0.96
N LEU A 156 -7.97 11.56 2.12
CA LEU A 156 -6.76 11.86 2.86
C LEU A 156 -5.68 10.77 2.73
N LEU A 157 -5.93 9.71 1.98
CA LEU A 157 -5.03 8.56 1.94
C LEU A 157 -3.65 8.96 1.38
N GLY A 158 -2.63 8.83 2.23
CA GLY A 158 -1.22 9.06 1.89
C GLY A 158 -0.45 7.77 1.60
N PHE A 159 -0.93 6.63 2.10
CA PHE A 159 -0.26 5.34 1.96
C PHE A 159 -1.26 4.18 1.84
N LEU A 160 -1.04 3.32 0.84
CA LEU A 160 -1.84 2.12 0.58
C LEU A 160 -0.93 0.92 0.30
N ASP A 161 -0.96 -0.05 1.21
CA ASP A 161 -0.21 -1.29 1.06
C ASP A 161 -1.12 -2.52 1.10
N LEU A 162 -1.18 -3.21 -0.05
CA LEU A 162 -1.98 -4.40 -0.28
C LEU A 162 -1.10 -5.61 -0.66
N ARG A 163 0.23 -5.50 -0.56
CA ARG A 163 1.14 -6.52 -1.10
C ARG A 163 1.02 -7.87 -0.40
N PHE A 164 1.43 -8.96 -1.06
CA PHE A 164 1.38 -10.33 -0.51
C PHE A 164 -0.04 -10.72 -0.04
N ASN A 165 -1.00 -10.68 -0.97
CA ASN A 165 -2.40 -11.06 -0.74
C ASN A 165 -2.92 -11.85 -1.96
N GLN A 166 -4.23 -12.06 -2.05
CA GLN A 166 -4.90 -12.75 -3.14
C GLN A 166 -5.86 -11.83 -3.93
N PHE A 167 -5.64 -10.50 -3.91
CA PHE A 167 -6.45 -9.56 -4.68
C PHE A 167 -6.34 -9.85 -6.18
N SER A 168 -7.44 -9.67 -6.90
CA SER A 168 -7.58 -10.07 -8.30
C SER A 168 -8.39 -9.04 -9.10
N GLY A 169 -8.67 -9.32 -10.37
CA GLY A 169 -9.35 -8.38 -11.25
C GLY A 169 -8.42 -7.27 -11.75
N ALA A 170 -8.98 -6.19 -12.27
CA ALA A 170 -8.21 -5.07 -12.82
C ALA A 170 -7.82 -4.05 -11.74
N ILE A 171 -6.71 -3.35 -11.98
CA ILE A 171 -6.39 -2.12 -11.24
C ILE A 171 -7.37 -1.03 -11.74
N PRO A 172 -8.16 -0.38 -10.87
CA PRO A 172 -9.11 0.63 -11.28
C PRO A 172 -8.43 1.87 -11.87
N ASP A 173 -8.97 2.43 -12.95
CA ASP A 173 -8.39 3.61 -13.61
C ASP A 173 -8.23 4.80 -12.67
N ASN A 174 -9.17 4.98 -11.73
CA ASN A 174 -9.14 6.12 -10.82
C ASN A 174 -8.17 5.95 -9.64
N VAL A 175 -7.46 4.82 -9.50
CA VAL A 175 -6.48 4.65 -8.40
C VAL A 175 -5.37 5.70 -8.45
N PHE A 176 -4.95 6.10 -9.66
CA PHE A 176 -3.88 7.07 -9.87
C PHE A 176 -4.35 8.53 -9.84
N THR A 177 -5.66 8.77 -9.78
CA THR A 177 -6.24 10.13 -9.78
C THR A 177 -7.05 10.44 -8.52
N ALA A 178 -7.42 9.43 -7.74
CA ALA A 178 -8.27 9.60 -6.55
C ALA A 178 -7.55 10.27 -5.37
N TYR A 179 -6.22 10.21 -5.32
CA TYR A 179 -5.46 10.60 -4.14
C TYR A 179 -4.37 11.61 -4.46
N PRO A 180 -4.63 12.92 -4.36
CA PRO A 180 -3.63 13.95 -4.61
C PRO A 180 -2.39 13.86 -3.71
N SER A 181 -2.49 13.15 -2.58
CA SER A 181 -1.45 13.06 -1.56
C SER A 181 -0.86 11.66 -1.38
N LEU A 182 -1.20 10.69 -2.24
CA LEU A 182 -0.67 9.33 -2.16
C LEU A 182 0.81 9.33 -2.54
N ASP A 183 1.66 8.92 -1.59
CA ASP A 183 3.11 8.86 -1.78
C ASP A 183 3.57 7.50 -2.30
N ALA A 184 2.94 6.42 -1.83
CA ALA A 184 3.33 5.07 -2.19
C ALA A 184 2.13 4.14 -2.39
N LEU A 185 2.21 3.30 -3.43
CA LEU A 185 1.22 2.29 -3.77
C LEU A 185 1.89 0.92 -3.96
N PHE A 186 1.64 0.01 -3.03
CA PHE A 186 2.17 -1.36 -3.05
C PHE A 186 1.08 -2.37 -3.36
N LEU A 187 1.13 -2.94 -4.56
CA LEU A 187 0.18 -3.95 -5.06
C LEU A 187 0.87 -5.28 -5.42
N ASN A 188 2.17 -5.42 -5.12
CA ASN A 188 2.94 -6.58 -5.55
C ASN A 188 2.49 -7.88 -4.90
N ASP A 189 2.83 -9.00 -5.54
CA ASP A 189 2.55 -10.35 -5.05
C ASP A 189 1.06 -10.56 -4.78
N ASN A 190 0.27 -10.31 -5.82
CA ASN A 190 -1.17 -10.49 -5.87
C ASN A 190 -1.56 -11.19 -7.19
N LYS A 191 -2.85 -11.17 -7.52
CA LYS A 191 -3.40 -11.75 -8.76
C LYS A 191 -4.03 -10.68 -9.66
N PHE A 192 -3.65 -9.40 -9.52
CA PHE A 192 -4.16 -8.33 -10.39
C PHE A 192 -3.86 -8.63 -11.85
N SER A 193 -4.78 -8.30 -12.74
CA SER A 193 -4.80 -8.67 -14.14
C SER A 193 -5.32 -7.50 -14.98
N GLY A 194 -5.46 -7.68 -16.29
CA GLY A 194 -5.82 -6.58 -17.19
C GLY A 194 -4.61 -5.72 -17.54
N GLN A 195 -4.85 -4.48 -17.95
CA GLN A 195 -3.80 -3.53 -18.35
C GLN A 195 -3.44 -2.61 -17.19
N ILE A 196 -2.25 -2.01 -17.24
CA ILE A 196 -1.93 -0.85 -16.40
C ILE A 196 -2.76 0.33 -16.94
N PRO A 197 -3.61 0.98 -16.13
CA PRO A 197 -4.41 2.11 -16.57
C PRO A 197 -3.57 3.25 -17.17
N ASN A 198 -4.07 3.86 -18.25
CA ASN A 198 -3.42 5.02 -18.87
C ASN A 198 -3.40 6.26 -17.96
N THR A 199 -4.21 6.29 -16.90
CA THR A 199 -4.21 7.31 -15.85
C THR A 199 -2.96 7.27 -14.96
N ILE A 200 -2.07 6.27 -15.12
CA ILE A 200 -0.81 6.16 -14.37
C ILE A 200 0.07 7.42 -14.47
N GLY A 201 -0.04 8.18 -15.55
CA GLY A 201 0.66 9.47 -15.70
C GLY A 201 0.24 10.55 -14.71
N SER A 202 -0.89 10.36 -14.01
CA SER A 202 -1.37 11.23 -12.94
C SER A 202 -0.98 10.75 -11.55
N PHE A 203 -0.24 9.63 -11.43
CA PHE A 203 0.19 9.12 -10.14
C PHE A 203 1.05 10.18 -9.41
N PRO A 204 0.64 10.62 -8.21
CA PRO A 204 1.31 11.73 -7.53
C PRO A 204 2.49 11.29 -6.66
N GLY A 205 2.63 9.98 -6.43
CA GLY A 205 3.59 9.43 -5.49
C GLY A 205 4.97 9.11 -6.08
N GLU A 206 5.88 8.75 -5.20
CA GLU A 206 7.26 8.39 -5.52
C GLU A 206 7.44 6.90 -5.80
N TYR A 207 6.65 6.02 -5.17
CA TYR A 207 6.84 4.56 -5.22
C TYR A 207 5.62 3.84 -5.76
N LEU A 208 5.78 3.21 -6.93
CA LEU A 208 4.74 2.38 -7.54
C LEU A 208 5.22 0.95 -7.76
N VAL A 209 4.70 0.02 -6.95
CA VAL A 209 5.13 -1.37 -6.93
C VAL A 209 4.00 -2.30 -7.36
N LEU A 210 4.10 -2.80 -8.58
CA LEU A 210 3.14 -3.66 -9.28
C LEU A 210 3.69 -5.08 -9.55
N ALA A 211 4.87 -5.40 -9.03
CA ALA A 211 5.60 -6.63 -9.33
C ALA A 211 4.80 -7.90 -8.98
N ASN A 212 5.13 -9.02 -9.62
CA ASN A 212 4.56 -10.36 -9.35
C ASN A 212 3.02 -10.37 -9.36
N ASN A 213 2.44 -9.97 -10.50
CA ASN A 213 1.01 -10.00 -10.75
C ASN A 213 0.74 -10.66 -12.13
N HIS A 214 -0.50 -10.58 -12.60
CA HIS A 214 -0.93 -11.04 -13.92
C HIS A 214 -1.21 -9.88 -14.90
N LEU A 215 -0.63 -8.70 -14.67
CA LEU A 215 -0.83 -7.52 -15.52
C LEU A 215 -0.31 -7.78 -16.94
N SER A 216 -0.97 -7.22 -17.94
CA SER A 216 -0.78 -7.50 -19.36
C SER A 216 -0.93 -6.21 -20.20
N GLY A 217 -0.83 -6.31 -21.52
CA GLY A 217 -0.80 -5.12 -22.38
C GLY A 217 0.56 -4.43 -22.38
N SER A 218 0.62 -3.20 -22.86
CA SER A 218 1.85 -2.39 -22.90
C SER A 218 2.05 -1.59 -21.62
N ILE A 219 3.28 -1.13 -21.40
CA ILE A 219 3.56 -0.04 -20.46
C ILE A 219 2.95 1.23 -21.09
N PRO A 220 2.03 1.95 -20.41
CA PRO A 220 1.44 3.16 -20.97
C PRO A 220 2.48 4.26 -21.20
N ASP A 221 2.44 4.93 -22.35
CA ASP A 221 3.30 6.09 -22.64
C ASP A 221 3.08 7.22 -21.62
N SER A 222 1.88 7.32 -21.05
CA SER A 222 1.53 8.29 -20.03
C SER A 222 2.34 8.15 -18.74
N LEU A 223 2.98 7.00 -18.48
CA LEU A 223 3.91 6.84 -17.35
C LEU A 223 4.98 7.93 -17.34
N ALA A 224 5.40 8.43 -18.50
CA ALA A 224 6.37 9.52 -18.62
C ALA A 224 5.85 10.88 -18.08
N SER A 225 4.58 10.98 -17.68
CA SER A 225 3.99 12.17 -17.03
C SER A 225 3.99 12.09 -15.50
N ALA A 226 4.31 10.94 -14.91
CA ALA A 226 4.37 10.76 -13.45
C ALA A 226 5.69 11.34 -12.89
N ILE A 227 5.83 12.66 -12.92
CA ILE A 227 7.10 13.37 -12.65
C ILE A 227 7.66 13.17 -11.24
N GLN A 228 6.81 12.79 -10.27
CA GLN A 228 7.21 12.51 -8.90
C GLN A 228 7.82 11.11 -8.72
N LEU A 229 7.62 10.22 -9.68
CA LEU A 229 7.97 8.82 -9.56
C LEU A 229 9.49 8.63 -9.46
N LYS A 230 9.92 7.96 -8.39
CA LYS A 230 11.31 7.54 -8.15
C LYS A 230 11.53 6.08 -8.47
N GLU A 231 10.56 5.23 -8.14
CA GLU A 231 10.66 3.79 -8.40
C GLU A 231 9.42 3.27 -9.10
N PHE A 232 9.63 2.62 -10.25
CA PHE A 232 8.62 1.85 -10.95
C PHE A 232 9.03 0.39 -11.01
N LEU A 233 8.34 -0.45 -10.25
CA LEU A 233 8.62 -1.88 -10.13
C LEU A 233 7.44 -2.70 -10.66
N ALA A 234 7.55 -3.22 -11.88
CA ALA A 234 6.51 -4.04 -12.52
C ALA A 234 7.04 -5.39 -13.02
N SER A 235 8.10 -5.89 -12.39
CA SER A 235 8.70 -7.19 -12.73
C SER A 235 7.76 -8.36 -12.48
N GLY A 236 7.99 -9.50 -13.16
CA GLY A 236 7.20 -10.72 -12.92
C GLY A 236 5.73 -10.59 -13.33
N ASN A 237 5.46 -9.91 -14.44
CA ASN A 237 4.11 -9.74 -15.01
C ASN A 237 4.03 -10.36 -16.42
N ARG A 238 2.98 -10.02 -17.17
CA ARG A 238 2.76 -10.43 -18.57
C ARG A 238 2.75 -9.21 -19.50
N LEU A 239 3.42 -8.12 -19.12
CA LEU A 239 3.54 -6.89 -19.92
C LEU A 239 4.23 -7.19 -21.25
N SER A 240 3.85 -6.50 -22.31
CA SER A 240 4.23 -6.76 -23.70
C SER A 240 4.39 -5.46 -24.49
N GLY A 241 4.72 -5.53 -25.78
CA GLY A 241 5.01 -4.33 -26.57
C GLY A 241 6.42 -3.78 -26.31
N SER A 242 6.67 -2.55 -26.72
CA SER A 242 7.96 -1.86 -26.56
C SER A 242 8.01 -1.07 -25.25
N ILE A 243 9.23 -0.72 -24.82
CA ILE A 243 9.44 0.23 -23.73
C ILE A 243 9.27 1.65 -24.30
N PRO A 244 8.40 2.51 -23.73
CA PRO A 244 8.29 3.91 -24.13
C PRO A 244 9.62 4.66 -23.94
N ASP A 245 10.08 5.36 -24.98
CA ASP A 245 11.30 6.15 -24.93
C ASP A 245 11.20 7.34 -23.96
N ALA A 246 9.98 7.89 -23.82
CA ALA A 246 9.68 9.04 -23.01
C ALA A 246 9.98 8.84 -21.51
N ILE A 247 10.03 7.59 -21.03
CA ILE A 247 10.42 7.25 -19.64
C ILE A 247 11.81 7.78 -19.32
N GLY A 248 12.70 7.86 -20.31
CA GLY A 248 14.06 8.41 -20.14
C GLY A 248 14.11 9.90 -19.75
N TYR A 249 12.99 10.63 -19.87
CA TYR A 249 12.89 12.04 -19.49
C TYR A 249 12.33 12.27 -18.07
N LEU A 250 11.92 11.22 -17.35
CA LEU A 250 11.38 11.39 -16.00
C LEU A 250 12.46 11.94 -15.07
N PRO A 251 12.24 13.12 -14.44
CA PRO A 251 13.30 13.86 -13.76
C PRO A 251 13.79 13.19 -12.49
N ASN A 252 12.94 12.37 -11.86
CA ASN A 252 13.19 11.79 -10.54
C ASN A 252 13.27 10.25 -10.58
N LEU A 253 13.08 9.59 -11.73
CA LEU A 253 13.02 8.14 -11.79
C LEU A 253 14.42 7.53 -11.63
N GLU A 254 14.66 6.87 -10.49
CA GLU A 254 15.94 6.27 -10.11
C GLU A 254 16.00 4.78 -10.44
N LEU A 255 14.88 4.07 -10.29
CA LEU A 255 14.79 2.62 -10.51
C LEU A 255 13.62 2.28 -11.43
N PHE A 256 13.94 1.60 -12.53
CA PHE A 256 12.96 1.06 -13.47
C PHE A 256 13.18 -0.45 -13.62
N ASP A 257 12.32 -1.26 -12.99
CA ASP A 257 12.35 -2.71 -13.09
C ASP A 257 11.09 -3.25 -13.78
N VAL A 258 11.28 -3.77 -14.99
CA VAL A 258 10.25 -4.46 -15.77
C VAL A 258 10.72 -5.85 -16.19
N SER A 259 11.64 -6.43 -15.42
CA SER A 259 12.19 -7.77 -15.66
C SER A 259 11.11 -8.86 -15.63
N ASN A 260 11.40 -10.00 -16.25
CA ASN A 260 10.52 -11.16 -16.27
C ASN A 260 9.11 -10.83 -16.80
N ASN A 261 9.06 -10.21 -17.98
CA ASN A 261 7.86 -9.86 -18.72
C ASN A 261 7.93 -10.40 -20.16
N LYS A 262 7.06 -9.94 -21.05
CA LYS A 262 7.00 -10.31 -22.47
C LYS A 262 7.32 -9.11 -23.38
N LEU A 263 8.08 -8.13 -22.91
CA LEU A 263 8.46 -6.95 -23.67
C LEU A 263 9.32 -7.33 -24.88
N THR A 264 9.16 -6.59 -25.98
CA THR A 264 9.78 -6.82 -27.29
C THR A 264 10.31 -5.51 -27.87
N GLY A 265 11.00 -5.58 -29.01
CA GLY A 265 11.57 -4.40 -29.66
C GLY A 265 12.95 -4.05 -29.12
N THR A 266 13.42 -2.84 -29.41
CA THR A 266 14.74 -2.34 -29.00
C THR A 266 14.68 -1.65 -27.64
N VAL A 267 15.78 -1.65 -26.90
CA VAL A 267 15.94 -0.76 -25.73
C VAL A 267 16.10 0.68 -26.23
N PRO A 268 15.26 1.63 -25.82
CA PRO A 268 15.41 3.02 -26.26
C PRO A 268 16.71 3.64 -25.73
N GLU A 269 17.51 4.25 -26.60
CA GLU A 269 18.74 4.97 -26.20
C GLU A 269 18.43 6.09 -25.20
N MET A 270 17.26 6.72 -25.30
CA MET A 270 16.80 7.75 -24.37
C MET A 270 16.61 7.22 -22.94
N LEU A 271 16.17 5.97 -22.79
CA LEU A 271 16.06 5.34 -21.47
C LEU A 271 17.45 5.20 -20.82
N CYS A 272 18.43 4.75 -21.60
CA CYS A 272 19.82 4.58 -21.16
C CYS A 272 20.57 5.93 -20.99
N ALA A 273 20.10 6.99 -21.64
CA ALA A 273 20.61 8.36 -21.53
C ALA A 273 19.99 9.16 -20.37
N SER A 274 19.04 8.57 -19.64
CA SER A 274 18.40 9.23 -18.50
C SER A 274 19.44 9.73 -17.49
N LYS A 275 19.19 10.93 -16.95
CA LYS A 275 20.06 11.55 -15.95
C LYS A 275 19.74 11.12 -14.53
N SER A 276 18.55 10.56 -14.32
CA SER A 276 18.01 10.16 -13.02
C SER A 276 18.16 8.66 -12.77
N LEU A 277 18.03 7.83 -13.82
CA LEU A 277 18.04 6.38 -13.69
C LEU A 277 19.41 5.87 -13.24
N GLN A 278 19.41 5.23 -12.08
CA GLN A 278 20.57 4.58 -11.49
C GLN A 278 20.55 3.07 -11.77
N SER A 279 19.37 2.49 -12.00
CA SER A 279 19.21 1.07 -12.29
C SER A 279 18.04 0.81 -13.23
N ILE A 280 18.32 0.07 -14.31
CA ILE A 280 17.38 -0.32 -15.35
C ILE A 280 17.41 -1.85 -15.46
N VAL A 281 16.35 -2.51 -15.05
CA VAL A 281 16.29 -3.98 -15.00
C VAL A 281 15.26 -4.50 -16.01
N LEU A 282 15.78 -5.08 -17.10
CA LEU A 282 15.01 -5.56 -18.25
C LEU A 282 15.19 -7.06 -18.52
N THR A 283 15.94 -7.76 -17.67
CA THR A 283 16.24 -9.20 -17.81
C THR A 283 14.96 -10.04 -17.91
N GLY A 284 15.02 -11.20 -18.56
CA GLY A 284 13.85 -12.07 -18.68
C GLY A 284 12.74 -11.54 -19.60
N ASN A 285 13.06 -10.62 -20.51
CA ASN A 285 12.18 -10.16 -21.60
C ASN A 285 12.62 -10.70 -22.97
N LYS A 286 11.89 -10.33 -24.04
CA LYS A 286 12.17 -10.67 -25.44
C LYS A 286 12.72 -9.47 -26.23
N LEU A 287 13.47 -8.60 -25.56
CA LEU A 287 14.06 -7.40 -26.13
C LEU A 287 15.25 -7.76 -27.05
N SER A 288 15.46 -6.93 -28.07
CA SER A 288 16.62 -7.03 -28.94
C SER A 288 17.90 -6.79 -28.15
N LYS A 289 18.88 -7.67 -28.34
CA LYS A 289 20.23 -7.54 -27.76
C LYS A 289 21.15 -6.62 -28.56
N ASN A 290 20.69 -6.12 -29.71
CA ASN A 290 21.41 -5.12 -30.49
C ASN A 290 21.21 -3.74 -29.85
N LEU A 291 22.05 -3.43 -28.85
CA LEU A 291 22.03 -2.17 -28.12
C LEU A 291 22.77 -1.09 -28.93
N GLY A 292 22.25 0.14 -28.92
CA GLY A 292 23.00 1.29 -29.42
C GLY A 292 24.10 1.72 -28.44
N PRO A 293 24.92 2.71 -28.81
CA PRO A 293 26.15 3.05 -28.09
C PRO A 293 25.90 3.52 -26.65
N ILE A 294 24.82 4.27 -26.38
CA ILE A 294 24.51 4.75 -25.04
C ILE A 294 24.07 3.58 -24.15
N CYS A 295 23.21 2.69 -24.66
CA CYS A 295 22.81 1.51 -23.90
C CYS A 295 23.96 0.52 -23.68
N GLN A 296 24.90 0.39 -24.62
CA GLN A 296 26.12 -0.40 -24.42
C GLN A 296 26.97 0.16 -23.26
N ALA A 297 27.16 1.48 -23.21
CA ALA A 297 27.89 2.14 -22.12
C ALA A 297 27.16 2.00 -20.77
N SER A 298 25.84 2.19 -20.76
CA SER A 298 24.99 2.01 -19.58
C SER A 298 25.08 0.58 -19.03
N LYS A 299 25.11 -0.43 -19.90
CA LYS A 299 25.31 -1.84 -19.52
C LYS A 299 26.72 -2.08 -18.95
N ALA A 300 27.75 -1.53 -19.57
CA ALA A 300 29.13 -1.66 -19.09
C ALA A 300 29.34 -1.02 -17.70
N ASN A 301 28.60 0.05 -17.40
CA ASN A 301 28.62 0.73 -16.10
C ASN A 301 27.72 0.08 -15.04
N GLY A 302 27.03 -1.03 -15.36
CA GLY A 302 26.16 -1.74 -14.43
C GLY A 302 24.77 -1.11 -14.21
N ILE A 303 24.44 -0.02 -14.91
CA ILE A 303 23.13 0.64 -14.83
C ILE A 303 22.07 -0.21 -15.55
N LEU A 304 22.38 -0.69 -16.75
CA LEU A 304 21.46 -1.52 -17.55
C LEU A 304 21.70 -3.02 -17.37
N GLN A 305 20.67 -3.74 -16.94
CA GLN A 305 20.62 -5.20 -16.84
C GLN A 305 19.63 -5.76 -17.87
N ILE A 306 20.12 -6.47 -18.89
CA ILE A 306 19.32 -7.02 -20.01
C ILE A 306 19.88 -8.35 -20.53
#